data_AF-A0A7S0WZV8-F1
#
_entry.id   AF-A0A7S0WZV8-F1
#
_cell.length_a   1.000
_cell.length_b   1.000
_cell.length_c   1.000
_cell.angle_alpha   90.00
_cell.angle_beta   90.00
_cell.angle_gamma   90.00
#
_symmetry.space_group_name_H-M   'P 1'
#
loop_
_entity.id
_entity.type
_entity.pdbx_description
1 polymer ?
#
loop_
_entity_poly.entity_id
_entity_poly.type
_entity_poly.pdbx_seq_one_letter_code
_entity_poly.pdbx_strand_id
1 'polypeptide(L)'
;YAHIAVPGWGFVYRHYDTQIEPFIKNETAHKLTAWHNRLDKLYGNYRNYHVVSEGAKETGDGYATVAIRQYFTANVTPAHPDTLDVRDNRLEPILQFSKHKYIAVIDGIGPTNRYLEILGLGSLLFKMRSRFRLHFEGGLQPYVHYVPFWEESPWDAHPQMLWARAHDDL
;
A
#
# COMPACT_ATOMS: atom_id res chain seq x y z
N TYR A 1 14.47 -17.84 16.71
CA TYR A 1 13.13 -17.97 17.32
C TYR A 1 12.09 -17.69 16.25
N ALA A 2 11.10 -18.57 16.05
CA ALA A 2 10.00 -18.31 15.12
C ALA A 2 8.95 -17.45 15.84
N HIS A 3 8.68 -16.25 15.32
CA HIS A 3 7.66 -15.36 15.88
C HIS A 3 6.27 -15.80 15.39
N ILE A 4 5.29 -15.90 16.31
CA ILE A 4 3.89 -16.15 15.97
C ILE A 4 3.23 -14.80 15.67
N ALA A 5 2.69 -14.63 14.46
CA ALA A 5 1.97 -13.41 14.10
C ALA A 5 0.57 -13.41 14.75
N VAL A 6 0.28 -12.37 15.52
CA VAL A 6 -1.03 -12.12 16.15
C VAL A 6 -1.63 -10.81 15.62
N PRO A 7 -2.95 -10.57 15.76
CA PRO A 7 -3.54 -9.27 15.51
C PRO A 7 -2.78 -8.16 16.24
N GLY A 8 -2.22 -7.23 15.46
CA GLY A 8 -1.43 -6.12 16.00
C GLY A 8 -2.30 -4.98 16.52
N TRP A 9 -1.67 -4.00 17.16
CA TRP A 9 -2.32 -2.79 17.71
C TRP A 9 -3.26 -2.09 16.71
N GLY A 10 -2.95 -2.11 15.41
CA GLY A 10 -3.80 -1.53 14.38
C GLY A 10 -5.21 -2.13 14.34
N PHE A 11 -5.36 -3.42 14.61
CA PHE A 11 -6.67 -4.10 14.60
C PHE A 11 -7.61 -3.53 15.67
N VAL A 12 -7.09 -3.21 16.85
CA VAL A 12 -7.89 -2.74 18.00
C VAL A 12 -8.25 -1.26 17.89
N TYR A 13 -7.30 -0.40 17.53
CA TYR A 13 -7.47 1.06 17.65
C TYR A 13 -7.85 1.77 16.34
N ARG A 14 -7.82 1.10 15.19
CA ARG A 14 -8.26 1.68 13.91
C ARG A 14 -9.77 1.65 13.72
N HIS A 15 -10.50 0.99 14.61
CA HIS A 15 -11.96 0.90 14.56
C HIS A 15 -12.48 0.48 13.18
N TYR A 16 -11.93 -0.63 12.66
CA TYR A 16 -12.26 -1.14 11.34
C TYR A 16 -13.78 -1.31 11.14
N ASP A 17 -14.45 -1.87 12.13
CA ASP A 17 -15.89 -2.16 12.13
C ASP A 17 -16.75 -0.88 12.04
N THR A 18 -16.21 0.27 12.44
CA THR A 18 -16.95 1.55 12.39
C THR A 18 -16.52 2.45 11.24
N GLN A 19 -15.33 2.25 10.66
CA GLN A 19 -14.83 3.07 9.55
C GLN A 19 -14.94 2.39 8.19
N ILE A 20 -14.58 1.10 8.11
CA ILE A 20 -14.42 0.37 6.85
C ILE A 20 -15.60 -0.56 6.60
N GLU A 21 -16.06 -1.28 7.61
CA GLU A 21 -17.20 -2.19 7.45
C GLU A 21 -18.47 -1.47 6.94
N PRO A 22 -18.84 -0.26 7.40
CA PRO A 22 -19.98 0.46 6.86
C PRO A 22 -19.77 0.88 5.40
N PHE A 23 -18.53 1.19 5.01
CA PHE A 23 -18.19 1.48 3.61
C PHE A 23 -18.37 0.23 2.75
N ILE A 24 -17.85 -0.93 3.18
CA ILE A 24 -18.00 -2.22 2.48
C ILE A 24 -19.47 -2.61 2.34
N LYS A 25 -20.30 -2.35 3.35
CA LYS A 25 -21.73 -2.70 3.33
C LYS A 25 -22.61 -1.67 2.61
N ASN A 26 -22.08 -0.50 2.24
CA ASN A 26 -22.86 0.59 1.66
C ASN A 26 -22.77 0.57 0.13
N GLU A 27 -23.79 0.01 -0.52
CA GLU A 27 -23.90 -0.05 -1.98
C GLU A 27 -23.79 1.32 -2.67
N THR A 28 -24.29 2.38 -2.04
CA THR A 28 -24.21 3.74 -2.59
C THR A 28 -22.77 4.25 -2.58
N ALA A 29 -22.01 3.96 -1.53
CA ALA A 29 -20.59 4.30 -1.46
C ALA A 29 -19.76 3.55 -2.52
N HIS A 30 -20.09 2.28 -2.78
CA HIS A 30 -19.48 1.50 -3.87
C HIS A 30 -19.82 2.06 -5.25
N LYS A 31 -21.04 2.53 -5.49
CA LYS A 31 -21.41 3.19 -6.75
C LYS A 31 -20.65 4.51 -6.96
N LEU A 32 -20.50 5.32 -5.92
CA LEU A 32 -19.73 6.57 -5.97
C LEU A 32 -18.23 6.34 -6.18
N THR A 33 -17.74 5.15 -5.79
CA THR A 33 -16.35 4.72 -5.96
C THR A 33 -16.24 3.57 -6.96
N ALA A 34 -17.15 3.52 -7.95
CA ALA A 34 -17.09 2.50 -8.98
C ALA A 34 -15.73 2.56 -9.70
N TRP A 35 -15.18 1.40 -10.06
CA TRP A 35 -13.82 1.27 -10.58
C TRP A 35 -13.48 2.29 -11.68
N HIS A 36 -14.37 2.47 -12.66
CA HIS A 36 -14.20 3.41 -13.78
C HIS A 36 -14.16 4.90 -13.38
N ASN A 37 -14.68 5.26 -12.20
CA ASN A 37 -14.67 6.64 -11.69
C ASN A 37 -13.42 6.95 -10.85
N ARG A 38 -12.59 5.94 -10.57
CA ARG A 38 -11.40 6.10 -9.73
C ARG A 38 -10.23 6.67 -10.52
N LEU A 39 -9.38 7.42 -9.82
CA LEU A 39 -8.16 8.01 -10.35
C LEU A 39 -7.16 6.90 -10.74
N ASP A 40 -6.67 6.99 -11.96
CA ASP A 40 -5.76 6.03 -12.61
C ASP A 40 -4.29 6.33 -12.25
N LYS A 41 -3.97 6.39 -10.96
CA LYS A 41 -2.60 6.56 -10.44
C LYS A 41 -2.33 5.62 -9.27
N LEU A 42 -1.09 5.19 -9.12
CA LEU A 42 -0.63 4.47 -7.94
C LEU A 42 -0.54 5.42 -6.76
N TYR A 43 -1.53 5.35 -5.88
CA TYR A 43 -1.68 6.27 -4.77
C TYR A 43 -1.05 5.76 -3.48
N GLY A 44 -0.47 6.67 -2.70
CA GLY A 44 -0.03 6.38 -1.34
C GLY A 44 0.14 7.65 -0.56
N ASN A 45 -0.23 7.64 0.72
CA ASN A 45 -0.03 8.81 1.56
C ASN A 45 0.44 8.42 2.94
N TYR A 46 1.75 8.47 3.17
CA TYR A 46 2.43 7.86 4.31
C TYR A 46 3.40 8.80 4.99
N ARG A 47 3.46 8.73 6.33
CA ARG A 47 4.56 9.37 7.04
C ARG A 47 5.88 8.70 6.73
N ASN A 48 6.88 9.52 6.43
CA ASN A 48 8.26 9.12 6.33
C ASN A 48 8.82 8.83 7.73
N TYR A 49 8.79 7.56 8.11
CA TYR A 49 9.48 7.09 9.30
C TYR A 49 10.79 6.41 8.91
N HIS A 50 11.82 6.57 9.75
CA HIS A 50 13.05 5.77 9.67
C HIS A 50 12.83 4.44 10.38
N VAL A 51 13.27 3.33 9.79
CA VAL A 51 13.36 2.03 10.45
C VAL A 51 14.44 2.14 11.53
N VAL A 52 14.02 2.22 12.79
CA VAL A 52 14.89 2.56 13.93
C VAL A 52 15.76 1.38 14.38
N SER A 53 15.46 0.15 13.96
CA SER A 53 16.19 -1.04 14.36
C SER A 53 16.42 -2.00 13.21
N GLU A 54 17.67 -2.43 13.10
CA GLU A 54 18.21 -3.42 12.16
C GLU A 54 18.33 -2.97 10.72
N GLY A 55 19.53 -2.50 10.37
CA GLY A 55 20.11 -2.55 9.02
C GLY A 55 19.30 -1.86 7.94
N ALA A 56 19.94 -0.99 7.19
CA ALA A 56 19.34 -0.51 5.96
C ALA A 56 18.84 -1.70 5.10
N LYS A 57 17.58 -1.65 4.62
CA LYS A 57 17.12 -2.65 3.65
C LYS A 57 17.91 -2.41 2.38
N GLU A 58 18.66 -3.40 1.91
CA GLU A 58 19.13 -3.42 0.52
C GLU A 58 17.88 -3.44 -0.36
N THR A 59 17.62 -2.31 -0.98
CA THR A 59 16.84 -2.27 -2.20
C THR A 59 17.73 -2.93 -3.25
N GLY A 60 17.26 -3.94 -3.97
CA GLY A 60 18.09 -4.73 -4.90
C GLY A 60 18.71 -3.95 -6.07
N ASP A 61 18.52 -2.63 -6.14
CA ASP A 61 19.33 -1.64 -6.87
C ASP A 61 20.59 -1.15 -6.10
N GLY A 62 20.96 -1.81 -5.00
CA GLY A 62 22.17 -1.53 -4.22
C GLY A 62 22.04 -0.36 -3.23
N TYR A 63 20.86 0.23 -3.07
CA TYR A 63 20.65 1.27 -2.05
C TYR A 63 20.24 0.64 -0.72
N ALA A 64 21.05 0.86 0.30
CA ALA A 64 20.65 0.55 1.65
C ALA A 64 19.89 1.78 2.20
N THR A 65 18.57 1.72 2.35
CA THR A 65 17.81 2.80 3.02
C THR A 65 17.02 2.30 4.23
N VAL A 66 17.19 3.01 5.34
CA VAL A 66 16.33 2.89 6.53
C VAL A 66 15.05 3.71 6.39
N ALA A 67 14.96 4.59 5.38
CA ALA A 67 13.82 5.49 5.15
C ALA A 67 13.07 5.13 3.87
N ILE A 68 12.55 3.90 3.80
CA ILE A 68 11.95 3.33 2.58
C ILE A 68 10.86 4.21 1.94
N ARG A 69 9.97 4.80 2.74
CA ARG A 69 8.93 5.71 2.24
C ARG A 69 9.53 7.00 1.70
N GLN A 70 10.53 7.55 2.40
CA GLN A 70 11.20 8.78 1.98
C GLN A 70 11.88 8.56 0.65
N TYR A 71 12.60 7.45 0.48
CA TYR A 71 13.23 7.10 -0.80
C TYR A 71 12.19 7.04 -1.92
N PHE A 72 11.08 6.35 -1.71
CA PHE A 72 10.01 6.24 -2.70
C PHE A 72 9.45 7.61 -3.08
N THR A 73 9.10 8.43 -2.09
CA THR A 73 8.52 9.78 -2.30
C THR A 73 9.51 10.78 -2.91
N ALA A 74 10.81 10.63 -2.65
CA ALA A 74 11.83 11.57 -3.10
C ALA A 74 12.45 11.20 -4.47
N ASN A 75 12.41 9.93 -4.86
CA ASN A 75 13.07 9.45 -6.08
C ASN A 75 12.09 8.86 -7.08
N VAL A 76 11.26 7.89 -6.65
CA VAL A 76 10.41 7.10 -7.56
C VAL A 76 9.17 7.88 -8.00
N THR A 77 8.43 8.49 -7.07
CA THR A 77 7.24 9.29 -7.43
C THR A 77 7.58 10.45 -8.36
N PRO A 78 8.61 11.29 -8.09
CA PRO A 78 8.91 12.45 -8.94
C PRO A 78 9.41 12.08 -10.33
N ALA A 79 9.96 10.87 -10.52
CA ALA A 79 10.37 10.37 -11.83
C ALA A 79 9.18 9.97 -12.72
N HIS A 80 8.02 9.67 -12.11
CA HIS A 80 6.82 9.19 -12.81
C HIS A 80 5.53 9.87 -12.29
N PRO A 81 5.44 11.21 -12.30
CA PRO A 81 4.33 11.95 -11.67
C PRO A 81 2.97 11.74 -12.36
N ASP A 82 2.97 11.28 -13.61
CA ASP A 82 1.75 11.00 -14.38
C ASP A 82 1.08 9.69 -13.97
N THR A 83 1.84 8.76 -13.39
CA THR A 83 1.38 7.40 -13.06
C THR A 83 1.47 7.09 -11.57
N LEU A 84 2.35 7.76 -10.83
CA LEU A 84 2.58 7.56 -9.41
C LEU A 84 2.18 8.81 -8.61
N ASP A 85 1.52 8.59 -7.49
CA ASP A 85 1.09 9.63 -6.56
C ASP A 85 1.27 9.18 -5.11
N VAL A 86 2.50 8.84 -4.75
CA VAL A 86 2.89 8.47 -3.38
C VAL A 86 3.53 9.67 -2.69
N ARG A 87 2.94 10.11 -1.59
CA ARG A 87 3.26 11.36 -0.87
C ARG A 87 3.51 11.12 0.62
N ASP A 88 4.15 12.11 1.25
CA ASP A 88 4.21 12.28 2.71
C ASP A 88 3.29 13.41 3.15
N ASN A 89 2.02 13.08 3.40
CA ASN A 89 1.04 14.05 3.90
C ASN A 89 0.30 13.51 5.15
N ARG A 90 0.21 14.36 6.17
CA ARG A 90 0.02 13.94 7.57
C ARG A 90 -1.41 13.51 7.91
N LEU A 91 -2.41 13.92 7.13
CA LEU A 91 -3.81 13.90 7.56
C LEU A 91 -4.78 13.70 6.40
N GLU A 92 -4.89 12.47 5.91
CA GLU A 92 -5.96 12.12 4.98
C GLU A 92 -6.85 11.01 5.55
N PRO A 93 -8.19 11.18 5.53
CA PRO A 93 -9.12 10.12 5.90
C PRO A 93 -8.93 8.88 5.02
N ILE A 94 -9.04 7.69 5.62
CA ILE A 94 -8.82 6.43 4.91
C ILE A 94 -9.74 6.26 3.70
N LEU A 95 -10.99 6.75 3.76
CA LEU A 95 -11.92 6.67 2.65
C LEU A 95 -11.49 7.49 1.43
N GLN A 96 -10.57 8.45 1.53
CA GLN A 96 -10.03 9.14 0.35
C GLN A 96 -9.20 8.20 -0.53
N PHE A 97 -8.60 7.16 0.05
CA PHE A 97 -7.85 6.17 -0.71
C PHE A 97 -8.76 5.42 -1.69
N SER A 98 -10.05 5.23 -1.37
CA SER A 98 -11.03 4.56 -2.24
C SER A 98 -11.29 5.28 -3.57
N LYS A 99 -10.87 6.54 -3.70
CA LYS A 99 -10.95 7.31 -4.96
C LYS A 99 -9.91 6.88 -5.99
N HIS A 100 -8.95 6.05 -5.62
CA HIS A 100 -7.85 5.65 -6.49
C HIS A 100 -8.01 4.20 -6.90
N LYS A 101 -7.69 3.87 -8.15
CA LYS A 101 -7.70 2.50 -8.64
C LYS A 101 -6.66 1.65 -7.94
N TYR A 102 -5.48 2.24 -7.70
CA TYR A 102 -4.32 1.51 -7.20
C TYR A 102 -3.80 2.14 -5.91
N ILE A 103 -3.47 1.31 -4.93
CA ILE A 103 -2.91 1.77 -3.65
C ILE A 103 -1.58 1.06 -3.37
N ALA A 104 -0.51 1.83 -3.20
CA ALA A 104 0.80 1.34 -2.80
C ALA A 104 0.83 1.08 -1.31
N VAL A 105 1.06 -0.16 -0.89
CA VAL A 105 1.23 -0.61 0.49
C VAL A 105 2.72 -0.66 0.82
N ILE A 106 3.21 0.39 1.49
CA ILE A 106 4.63 0.56 1.85
C ILE A 106 4.79 0.53 3.37
N ASP A 107 5.73 -0.28 3.85
CA ASP A 107 6.09 -0.40 5.26
C ASP A 107 6.62 0.93 5.84
N GLY A 108 6.55 1.06 7.16
CA GLY A 108 7.19 2.14 7.92
C GLY A 108 8.29 1.58 8.82
N ILE A 109 8.30 1.97 10.10
CA ILE A 109 9.13 1.34 11.15
C ILE A 109 8.88 -0.18 11.23
N GLY A 110 7.61 -0.56 11.02
CA GLY A 110 7.14 -1.94 10.92
C GLY A 110 6.17 -2.11 9.75
N PRO A 111 5.37 -3.19 9.73
CA PRO A 111 4.33 -3.34 8.73
C PRO A 111 3.34 -2.17 8.81
N THR A 112 2.77 -1.77 7.67
CA THR A 112 1.78 -0.70 7.67
C THR A 112 0.47 -1.15 8.30
N ASN A 113 0.13 -0.57 9.46
CA ASN A 113 -1.13 -0.87 10.17
C ASN A 113 -2.39 -0.49 9.38
N ARG A 114 -2.26 0.29 8.30
CA ARG A 114 -3.37 0.61 7.39
C ARG A 114 -3.71 -0.50 6.39
N TYR A 115 -2.87 -1.54 6.28
CA TYR A 115 -3.04 -2.53 5.24
C TYR A 115 -4.42 -3.21 5.29
N LEU A 116 -4.89 -3.54 6.48
CA LEU A 116 -6.22 -4.14 6.66
C LEU A 116 -7.36 -3.18 6.24
N GLU A 117 -7.25 -1.90 6.59
CA GLU A 117 -8.25 -0.90 6.19
C GLU A 117 -8.30 -0.73 4.66
N ILE A 118 -7.11 -0.69 4.03
CA ILE A 118 -6.93 -0.50 2.59
C ILE A 118 -7.49 -1.69 1.78
N LEU A 119 -7.36 -2.93 2.30
CA LEU A 119 -7.96 -4.13 1.68
C LEU A 119 -9.48 -4.01 1.48
N GLY A 120 -10.16 -3.27 2.36
CA GLY A 120 -11.61 -3.08 2.28
C GLY A 120 -12.08 -2.03 1.27
N LEU A 121 -11.18 -1.31 0.60
CA LEU A 121 -11.55 -0.16 -0.23
C LEU A 121 -11.89 -0.51 -1.69
N GLY A 122 -11.75 -1.78 -2.08
CA GLY A 122 -11.98 -2.23 -3.46
C GLY A 122 -11.00 -1.67 -4.49
N SER A 123 -9.82 -1.22 -4.05
CA SER A 123 -8.74 -0.77 -4.94
C SER A 123 -7.78 -1.93 -5.18
N LEU A 124 -7.11 -1.96 -6.33
CA LEU A 124 -6.04 -2.92 -6.59
C LEU A 124 -4.81 -2.55 -5.75
N LEU A 125 -4.34 -3.48 -4.93
CA LEU A 125 -3.25 -3.21 -4.01
C LEU A 125 -1.91 -3.54 -4.65
N PHE A 126 -0.97 -2.63 -4.51
CA PHE A 126 0.43 -2.85 -4.84
C PHE A 126 1.15 -3.07 -3.53
N LYS A 127 1.73 -4.24 -3.29
CA LYS A 127 2.40 -4.54 -2.01
C LYS A 127 3.90 -4.62 -2.21
N MET A 128 4.64 -3.82 -1.44
CA MET A 128 6.09 -3.92 -1.46
C MET A 128 6.54 -5.27 -0.88
N ARG A 129 7.69 -5.78 -1.31
CA ARG A 129 8.34 -6.89 -0.62
C ARG A 129 8.69 -6.51 0.82
N SER A 130 7.89 -7.04 1.75
CA SER A 130 8.03 -6.77 3.17
C SER A 130 8.88 -7.83 3.84
N ARG A 131 9.67 -7.43 4.84
CA ARG A 131 10.29 -8.37 5.79
C ARG A 131 9.36 -8.71 6.95
N PHE A 132 8.31 -7.92 7.10
CA PHE A 132 7.28 -8.10 8.11
C PHE A 132 6.15 -8.92 7.52
N ARG A 133 5.45 -9.64 8.39
CA ARG A 133 4.26 -10.39 8.02
C ARG A 133 3.19 -10.12 9.06
N LEU A 134 2.05 -9.59 8.62
CA LEU A 134 0.87 -9.47 9.46
C LEU A 134 0.13 -10.80 9.54
N HIS A 135 -0.63 -11.00 10.62
CA HIS A 135 -1.35 -12.24 10.92
C HIS A 135 -2.29 -12.74 9.80
N PHE A 136 -2.90 -11.83 9.04
CA PHE A 136 -3.81 -12.18 7.94
C PHE A 136 -3.10 -12.44 6.60
N GLU A 137 -1.82 -12.06 6.46
CA GLU A 137 -1.12 -12.14 5.17
C GLU A 137 -0.87 -13.58 4.70
N GLY A 138 -1.05 -14.58 5.57
CA GLY A 138 -1.03 -15.98 5.16
C GLY A 138 -2.17 -16.39 4.22
N GLY A 139 -3.26 -15.63 4.17
CA GLY A 139 -4.35 -15.84 3.23
C GLY A 139 -4.20 -15.10 1.89
N LEU A 140 -3.17 -14.26 1.74
CA LEU A 140 -3.00 -13.42 0.56
C LEU A 140 -1.94 -13.99 -0.39
N GLN A 141 -2.24 -13.95 -1.68
CA GLN A 141 -1.40 -14.46 -2.75
C GLN A 141 -1.08 -13.35 -3.76
N PRO A 142 0.19 -13.23 -4.20
CA PRO A 142 0.57 -12.28 -5.23
C PRO A 142 -0.14 -12.61 -6.55
N TYR A 143 -0.50 -11.57 -7.31
CA TYR A 143 -1.28 -11.62 -8.56
C TYR A 143 -2.68 -12.23 -8.46
N VAL A 144 -3.13 -12.60 -7.26
CA VAL A 144 -4.52 -12.98 -6.98
C VAL A 144 -5.21 -11.90 -6.16
N HIS A 145 -4.51 -11.37 -5.15
CA HIS A 145 -5.07 -10.38 -4.23
C HIS A 145 -4.36 -9.03 -4.27
N TYR A 146 -3.13 -8.99 -4.81
CA TYR A 146 -2.31 -7.79 -4.91
C TYR A 146 -1.22 -7.95 -5.96
N VAL A 147 -0.73 -6.84 -6.51
CA VAL A 147 0.44 -6.78 -7.38
C VAL A 147 1.70 -6.61 -6.51
N PRO A 148 2.65 -7.56 -6.50
CA PRO A 148 3.91 -7.37 -5.81
C PRO A 148 4.75 -6.30 -6.51
N PHE A 149 5.45 -5.48 -5.74
CA PHE A 149 6.49 -4.58 -6.26
C PHE A 149 7.65 -4.51 -5.27
N TRP A 150 8.76 -3.90 -5.69
CA TRP A 150 9.97 -3.83 -4.87
C TRP A 150 10.51 -5.23 -4.54
N GLU A 151 10.38 -6.15 -5.48
CA GLU A 151 10.97 -7.50 -5.38
C GLU A 151 12.47 -7.43 -5.62
N GLU A 152 12.85 -6.64 -6.62
CA GLU A 152 14.22 -6.25 -6.93
C GLU A 152 14.42 -4.81 -6.51
N SER A 153 13.56 -3.87 -6.91
CA SER A 153 13.85 -2.44 -6.79
C SER A 153 12.58 -1.60 -6.54
N PRO A 154 12.63 -0.48 -5.79
CA PRO A 154 11.45 0.37 -5.64
C PRO A 154 10.94 0.91 -6.97
N TRP A 155 11.83 0.98 -7.97
CA TRP A 155 11.55 1.37 -9.35
C TRP A 155 10.61 0.39 -10.07
N ASP A 156 10.49 -0.86 -9.60
CA ASP A 156 9.56 -1.87 -10.13
C ASP A 156 8.09 -1.42 -10.02
N ALA A 157 7.77 -0.45 -9.14
CA ALA A 157 6.42 0.06 -8.98
C ALA A 157 5.86 0.64 -10.29
N HIS A 158 6.69 1.32 -11.09
CA HIS A 158 6.24 1.93 -12.34
C HIS A 158 5.87 0.92 -13.42
N PRO A 159 6.72 -0.05 -13.82
CA PRO A 159 6.33 -1.05 -14.80
C PRO A 159 5.14 -1.91 -14.32
N GLN A 160 5.03 -2.22 -13.03
CA GLN A 160 3.85 -2.90 -12.48
C GLN A 160 2.58 -2.05 -12.62
N MET A 161 2.68 -0.73 -12.42
CA MET A 161 1.56 0.20 -12.59
C MET A 161 1.12 0.27 -14.07
N LEU A 162 2.07 0.33 -14.99
CA LEU A 162 1.79 0.30 -16.43
C LEU A 162 1.13 -1.02 -16.85
N TRP A 163 1.60 -2.15 -16.31
CA TRP A 163 0.98 -3.45 -16.55
C TRP A 163 -0.47 -3.48 -16.06
N ALA A 164 -0.74 -3.07 -14.82
CA ALA A 164 -2.09 -3.09 -14.26
C ALA A 164 -3.04 -2.20 -15.06
N ARG A 165 -2.59 -1.00 -15.46
CA ARG A 165 -3.38 -0.10 -16.31
C ARG A 165 -3.69 -0.71 -17.68
N ALA A 166 -2.76 -1.44 -18.28
CA ALA A 166 -2.96 -2.10 -19.56
C ALA A 166 -3.91 -3.32 -19.48
N HIS A 167 -4.20 -3.79 -18.27
CA HIS A 167 -5.04 -4.96 -18.00
C HIS A 167 -6.16 -4.61 -17.00
N ASP A 168 -6.81 -3.46 -17.17
CA ASP A 168 -7.81 -2.91 -16.24
C ASP A 168 -9.04 -3.81 -16.01
N ASP A 169 -9.26 -4.80 -16.89
CA ASP A 169 -10.36 -5.77 -16.83
C ASP A 169 -10.02 -7.06 -16.07
N LEU A 170 -8.76 -7.26 -15.63
CA LEU A 170 -8.30 -8.42 -14.86
C LEU A 170 -8.44 -8.21 -13.34
#